data_AF-A0A379ADA8-F1
#
_entry.id   AF-A0A379ADA8-F1
#
_cell.length_a   1.000
_cell.length_b   1.000
_cell.length_c   1.000
_cell.angle_alpha   90.00
_cell.angle_beta   90.00
_cell.angle_gamma   90.00
#
_symmetry.space_group_name_H-M   'P 1'
#
loop_
_entity.id
_entity.type
_entity.pdbx_description
1 polymer ?
#
loop_
_entity_poly.entity_id
_entity_poly.type
_entity_poly.pdbx_seq_one_letter_code
_entity_poly.pdbx_strand_id
1 'polypeptide(L)'
;MLVTDDPSKLSGWALLLAEDELGHHALNDQQYRVNFNLSNALLDALLALIEKQLSHDVMDNDTEDDAATPLMSGGYFQLFTETVPVDVKRLYTESAEKDYASLAQTAHRLKGVFAMLNLTPGKQLCEELEHHIKACDDSNITNTTSDIDAYVNQLLQQGNQ
;
A
#
# COMPACT_ATOMS: atom_id res chain seq x y z
N MET A 1 -20.75 -6.93 0.54
CA MET A 1 -21.41 -8.23 0.75
C MET A 1 -22.87 -8.14 0.32
N LEU A 2 -23.31 -8.99 -0.60
CA LEU A 2 -24.66 -9.01 -1.17
C LEU A 2 -25.36 -10.32 -0.78
N VAL A 3 -26.62 -10.26 -0.36
CA VAL A 3 -27.44 -11.47 -0.13
C VAL A 3 -28.54 -11.48 -1.19
N THR A 4 -28.61 -12.55 -1.99
CA THR A 4 -29.59 -12.66 -3.08
C THR A 4 -30.07 -14.09 -3.24
N ASP A 5 -31.31 -14.28 -3.64
CA ASP A 5 -31.89 -15.56 -4.08
C ASP A 5 -31.74 -15.77 -5.60
N ASP A 6 -31.38 -14.71 -6.34
CA ASP A 6 -31.19 -14.74 -7.78
C ASP A 6 -29.74 -15.12 -8.15
N PRO A 7 -29.48 -16.28 -8.79
CA PRO A 7 -28.12 -16.65 -9.21
C PRO A 7 -27.55 -15.68 -10.25
N SER A 8 -28.41 -15.03 -11.04
CA SER A 8 -28.00 -14.05 -12.06
C SER A 8 -27.48 -12.72 -11.48
N LYS A 9 -27.76 -12.44 -10.20
CA LYS A 9 -27.28 -11.23 -9.50
C LYS A 9 -26.07 -11.50 -8.60
N LEU A 10 -25.59 -12.74 -8.58
CA LEU A 10 -24.48 -13.16 -7.74
C LEU A 10 -23.16 -12.56 -8.25
N SER A 11 -22.69 -11.50 -7.59
CA SER A 11 -21.47 -10.78 -7.95
C SER A 11 -20.66 -10.37 -6.72
N GLY A 12 -19.34 -10.49 -6.80
CA GLY A 12 -18.43 -10.22 -5.68
C GLY A 12 -18.71 -11.10 -4.46
N TRP A 13 -18.51 -10.53 -3.27
CA TRP A 13 -18.83 -11.12 -1.97
C TRP A 13 -20.33 -11.33 -1.81
N ALA A 14 -20.83 -12.56 -2.01
CA ALA A 14 -22.26 -12.79 -2.04
C ALA A 14 -22.74 -14.11 -1.42
N LEU A 15 -23.94 -14.07 -0.84
CA LEU A 15 -24.68 -15.24 -0.36
C LEU A 15 -25.86 -15.50 -1.28
N LEU A 16 -25.87 -16.70 -1.88
CA LEU A 16 -26.98 -17.23 -2.66
C LEU A 16 -27.93 -18.00 -1.73
N LEU A 17 -29.18 -17.54 -1.61
CA LEU A 17 -30.21 -18.24 -0.86
C LEU A 17 -30.81 -19.36 -1.71
N ALA A 18 -30.83 -20.59 -1.17
CA ALA A 18 -31.42 -21.76 -1.81
C ALA A 18 -32.28 -22.53 -0.80
N GLU A 19 -33.22 -23.34 -1.26
CA GLU A 19 -34.08 -24.16 -0.39
C GLU A 19 -33.60 -25.61 -0.22
N ASP A 20 -32.78 -26.10 -1.16
CA ASP A 20 -32.39 -27.53 -1.31
C ASP A 20 -31.04 -27.89 -0.65
N GLU A 21 -30.38 -26.94 0.04
CA GLU A 21 -29.04 -27.17 0.60
C GLU A 21 -29.09 -27.71 2.04
N LEU A 22 -28.25 -28.70 2.38
CA LEU A 22 -28.12 -29.21 3.75
C LEU A 22 -27.13 -28.34 4.55
N GLY A 23 -27.49 -27.06 4.74
CA GLY A 23 -26.69 -26.08 5.46
C GLY A 23 -26.10 -25.01 4.55
N HIS A 24 -24.78 -24.88 4.53
CA HIS A 24 -24.06 -23.95 3.67
C HIS A 24 -23.01 -24.66 2.82
N HIS A 25 -22.85 -24.21 1.58
CA HIS A 25 -21.88 -24.72 0.63
C HIS A 25 -21.11 -23.56 0.01
N ALA A 26 -19.77 -23.61 0.04
CA ALA A 26 -18.97 -22.62 -0.65
C ALA A 26 -19.05 -22.88 -2.16
N LEU A 27 -19.53 -21.90 -2.94
CA LEU A 27 -19.46 -21.95 -4.39
C LEU A 27 -18.03 -21.59 -4.81
N ASN A 28 -17.56 -20.43 -4.35
CA ASN A 28 -16.24 -19.87 -4.62
C ASN A 28 -15.69 -19.19 -3.34
N ASP A 29 -14.46 -18.67 -3.37
CA ASP A 29 -13.86 -17.97 -2.22
C ASP A 29 -14.65 -16.76 -1.71
N GLN A 30 -15.43 -16.12 -2.58
CA GLN A 30 -16.24 -14.95 -2.27
C GLN A 30 -17.74 -15.24 -2.28
N GLN A 31 -18.16 -16.48 -2.56
CA GLN A 31 -19.57 -16.79 -2.81
C GLN A 31 -20.00 -18.07 -2.10
N TYR A 32 -21.06 -17.98 -1.31
CA TYR A 32 -21.61 -19.11 -0.57
C TYR A 32 -23.06 -19.31 -0.94
N ARG A 33 -23.48 -20.56 -1.01
CA ARG A 33 -24.86 -20.95 -1.13
C ARG A 33 -25.36 -21.45 0.21
N VAL A 34 -26.53 -20.99 0.63
CA VAL A 34 -27.04 -21.24 1.97
C VAL A 34 -28.51 -21.59 1.91
N ASN A 35 -28.89 -22.54 2.77
CA ASN A 35 -30.29 -22.75 3.06
C ASN A 35 -30.87 -21.67 3.97
N PHE A 36 -31.77 -20.84 3.45
CA PHE A 36 -32.41 -19.78 4.22
C PHE A 36 -33.32 -20.32 5.34
N ASN A 37 -33.77 -21.59 5.25
CA ASN A 37 -34.56 -22.24 6.29
C ASN A 37 -33.73 -22.63 7.53
N LEU A 38 -32.40 -22.64 7.40
CA LEU A 38 -31.46 -23.00 8.47
C LEU A 38 -30.73 -21.73 8.93
N SER A 39 -31.30 -21.01 9.90
CA SER A 39 -30.72 -19.76 10.43
C SER A 39 -29.26 -19.92 10.88
N ASN A 40 -28.90 -21.08 11.43
CA ASN A 40 -27.52 -21.39 11.81
C ASN A 40 -26.59 -21.44 10.59
N ALA A 41 -27.02 -22.07 9.51
CA ALA A 41 -26.22 -22.18 8.29
C ALA A 41 -25.99 -20.82 7.61
N LEU A 42 -26.99 -19.92 7.68
CA LEU A 42 -26.85 -18.54 7.22
C LEU A 42 -25.84 -17.77 8.05
N LEU A 43 -25.90 -17.92 9.38
CA LEU A 43 -24.99 -17.23 10.28
C LEU A 43 -23.56 -17.72 10.12
N ASP A 44 -23.35 -19.04 10.01
CA ASP A 44 -22.03 -19.63 9.76
C ASP A 44 -21.42 -19.17 8.43
N ALA A 45 -22.20 -19.20 7.35
CA ALA A 45 -21.72 -18.77 6.04
C ALA A 45 -21.41 -17.27 5.97
N LEU A 46 -22.23 -16.45 6.63
CA LEU A 46 -22.00 -15.02 6.72
C LEU A 46 -20.74 -14.72 7.54
N LEU A 47 -20.53 -15.43 8.65
CA LEU A 47 -19.31 -15.31 9.46
C LEU A 47 -18.07 -15.69 8.63
N ALA A 48 -18.11 -16.83 7.94
CA ALA A 48 -17.02 -17.29 7.08
C ALA A 48 -16.70 -16.30 5.94
N LEU A 49 -17.72 -15.65 5.39
CA LEU A 49 -17.55 -14.58 4.40
C LEU A 49 -16.90 -13.33 4.99
N ILE A 50 -17.29 -12.92 6.20
CA ILE A 50 -16.67 -11.78 6.89
C ILE A 50 -15.21 -12.09 7.20
N GLU A 51 -14.90 -13.28 7.71
CA GLU A 51 -13.53 -13.71 8.01
C GLU A 51 -12.65 -13.72 6.77
N LYS A 52 -13.16 -14.25 5.65
CA LYS A 52 -12.46 -14.21 4.37
C LYS A 52 -12.34 -12.81 3.82
N GLN A 53 -13.36 -11.95 3.96
CA GLN A 53 -13.29 -10.56 3.51
C GLN A 53 -12.24 -9.79 4.29
N LEU A 54 -12.19 -9.93 5.62
CA LEU A 54 -11.17 -9.33 6.48
C LEU A 54 -9.76 -9.88 6.18
N SER A 55 -9.65 -11.19 5.94
CA SER A 55 -8.40 -11.84 5.55
C SER A 55 -7.93 -11.41 4.16
N HIS A 56 -8.85 -11.14 3.25
CA HIS A 56 -8.56 -10.58 1.93
C HIS A 56 -8.16 -9.11 2.04
N ASP A 57 -8.80 -8.30 2.88
CA ASP A 57 -8.41 -6.89 3.13
C ASP A 57 -6.98 -6.75 3.67
N VAL A 58 -6.51 -7.73 4.47
CA VAL A 58 -5.12 -7.76 4.96
C VAL A 58 -4.13 -8.37 3.95
N MET A 59 -4.59 -9.16 2.97
CA MET A 59 -3.72 -9.72 1.91
C MET A 59 -3.71 -8.87 0.64
N ASP A 60 -4.77 -8.10 0.37
CA ASP A 60 -4.86 -7.15 -0.75
C ASP A 60 -4.23 -5.80 -0.41
N ASN A 61 -3.87 -5.59 0.86
CA ASN A 61 -2.91 -4.56 1.28
C ASN A 61 -1.44 -4.90 0.92
N ASP A 62 -1.18 -6.14 0.48
CA ASP A 62 0.13 -6.58 -0.03
C ASP A 62 0.17 -6.67 -1.57
N THR A 63 -0.95 -6.43 -2.27
CA THR A 63 -1.00 -6.35 -3.74
C THR A 63 -1.00 -4.90 -4.24
N GLU A 64 0.20 -4.33 -4.30
CA GLU A 64 0.75 -3.52 -5.41
C GLU A 64 -0.06 -2.42 -6.15
N ASP A 65 -1.24 -1.96 -5.71
CA ASP A 65 -1.96 -0.88 -6.43
C ASP A 65 -2.79 0.03 -5.50
N ASP A 66 -2.14 0.91 -4.73
CA ASP A 66 -2.64 2.28 -4.46
C ASP A 66 -1.54 3.14 -3.79
N ALA A 67 -0.49 3.46 -4.54
CA ALA A 67 0.72 4.13 -4.03
C ALA A 67 0.55 5.64 -3.70
N ALA A 68 -0.67 6.15 -3.44
CA ALA A 68 -0.86 7.58 -3.20
C ALA A 68 -2.00 7.99 -2.23
N THR A 69 -2.93 7.09 -1.87
CA THR A 69 -4.18 7.50 -1.21
C THR A 69 -4.13 7.83 0.29
N PRO A 70 -3.21 7.30 1.14
CA PRO A 70 -3.20 7.74 2.54
C PRO A 70 -2.46 9.06 2.78
N LEU A 71 -1.67 9.58 1.82
CA LEU A 71 -0.95 10.85 1.98
C LEU A 71 -1.87 12.02 2.35
N MET A 72 -3.10 11.98 1.83
CA MET A 72 -4.13 13.02 2.01
C MET A 72 -4.79 13.01 3.40
N SER A 73 -4.55 11.98 4.23
CA SER A 73 -5.10 11.92 5.58
C SER A 73 -4.32 12.82 6.55
N GLY A 74 -4.64 14.12 6.51
CA GLY A 74 -4.57 15.09 7.61
C GLY A 74 -3.28 15.10 8.46
N GLY A 75 -2.23 15.76 7.96
CA GLY A 75 -1.05 16.17 8.74
C GLY A 75 0.29 15.58 8.24
N TYR A 76 0.26 14.38 7.66
CA TYR A 76 1.46 13.71 7.16
C TYR A 76 2.02 14.33 5.88
N PHE A 77 1.15 14.76 4.96
CA PHE A 77 1.57 15.51 3.78
C PHE A 77 2.28 16.82 4.13
N GLN A 78 1.86 17.49 5.20
CA GLN A 78 2.50 18.72 5.65
C GLN A 78 3.91 18.45 6.21
N LEU A 79 4.08 17.38 7.00
CA LEU A 79 5.41 16.96 7.45
C LEU A 79 6.29 16.58 6.24
N PHE A 80 5.73 15.90 5.24
CA PHE A 80 6.42 15.54 4.00
C PHE A 80 6.91 16.79 3.24
N THR A 81 6.03 17.76 2.99
CA THR A 81 6.37 18.98 2.24
C THR A 81 7.39 19.86 2.98
N GLU A 82 7.42 19.83 4.31
CA GLU A 82 8.38 20.58 5.12
C GLU A 82 9.73 19.87 5.25
N THR A 83 9.76 18.53 5.33
CA THR A 83 10.99 17.78 5.67
C THR A 83 11.70 17.21 4.45
N VAL A 84 10.97 16.66 3.47
CA VAL A 84 11.57 15.96 2.32
C VAL A 84 12.41 16.87 1.42
N PRO A 85 11.97 18.07 1.02
CA PRO A 85 12.82 18.94 0.19
C PRO A 85 14.07 19.42 0.94
N VAL A 86 14.01 19.53 2.27
CA VAL A 86 15.18 19.83 3.10
C VAL A 86 16.17 18.67 3.07
N ASP A 87 15.70 17.43 3.18
CA ASP A 87 16.54 16.24 3.14
C ASP A 87 17.10 15.97 1.74
N VAL A 88 16.33 16.19 0.66
CA VAL A 88 16.83 16.07 -0.72
C VAL A 88 17.94 17.10 -0.99
N LYS A 89 17.78 18.34 -0.54
CA LYS A 89 18.84 19.36 -0.67
C LYS A 89 20.11 18.98 0.12
N ARG A 90 19.94 18.34 1.28
CA ARG A 90 21.06 17.79 2.05
C ARG A 90 21.75 16.67 1.30
N LEU A 91 21.02 15.74 0.70
CA LEU A 91 21.61 14.68 -0.13
C LEU A 91 22.53 15.23 -1.22
N TYR A 92 22.09 16.26 -1.95
CA TYR A 92 22.93 16.90 -2.97
C TYR A 92 24.18 17.56 -2.38
N THR A 93 24.06 18.19 -1.21
CA THR A 93 25.18 18.86 -0.54
C THR A 93 26.20 17.83 -0.04
N GLU A 94 25.73 16.81 0.68
CA GLU A 94 26.54 15.72 1.23
C GLU A 94 27.20 14.90 0.11
N SER A 95 26.52 14.70 -1.02
CA SER A 95 27.07 14.06 -2.20
C SER A 95 28.17 14.90 -2.83
N ALA A 96 28.02 16.23 -2.87
CA ALA A 96 29.04 17.13 -3.39
C ALA A 96 30.28 17.20 -2.47
N GLU A 97 30.07 17.14 -1.16
CA GLU A 97 31.13 17.09 -0.15
C GLU A 97 31.76 15.68 0.00
N LYS A 98 31.19 14.67 -0.67
CA LYS A 98 31.55 13.25 -0.55
C LYS A 98 31.47 12.72 0.89
N ASP A 99 30.55 13.28 1.68
CA ASP A 99 30.28 12.83 3.03
C ASP A 99 29.25 11.69 3.02
N TYR A 100 29.74 10.48 2.70
CA TYR A 100 28.93 9.26 2.63
C TYR A 100 28.25 8.91 3.96
N ALA A 101 28.82 9.31 5.10
CA ALA A 101 28.28 9.01 6.42
C ALA A 101 27.02 9.84 6.72
N SER A 102 27.08 11.13 6.38
CA SER A 102 25.94 12.04 6.51
C SER A 102 24.89 11.75 5.43
N LEU A 103 25.32 11.51 4.18
CA LEU A 103 24.47 11.10 3.07
C LEU A 103 23.64 9.84 3.39
N ALA A 104 24.26 8.81 3.97
CA ALA A 104 23.56 7.60 4.37
C ALA A 104 22.52 7.86 5.45
N GLN A 105 22.80 8.75 6.41
CA GLN A 105 21.83 9.15 7.44
C GLN A 105 20.64 9.88 6.82
N THR A 106 20.88 10.80 5.89
CA THR A 106 19.82 11.53 5.20
C THR A 106 18.97 10.59 4.34
N ALA A 107 19.58 9.66 3.61
CA ALA A 107 18.88 8.61 2.86
C ALA A 107 18.04 7.71 3.77
N HIS A 108 18.57 7.29 4.91
CA HIS A 108 17.85 6.48 5.89
C HIS A 108 16.64 7.22 6.49
N ARG A 109 16.77 8.53 6.71
CA ARG A 109 15.70 9.39 7.21
C ARG A 109 14.57 9.50 6.19
N LEU A 110 14.91 9.77 4.93
CA LEU A 110 13.97 9.77 3.81
C LEU A 110 13.27 8.43 3.66
N LYS A 111 14.00 7.31 3.77
CA LYS A 111 13.42 5.97 3.75
C LYS A 111 12.34 5.80 4.82
N GLY A 112 12.60 6.29 6.04
CA GLY A 112 11.63 6.26 7.14
C GLY A 112 10.36 7.05 6.82
N VAL A 113 10.51 8.24 6.23
CA VAL A 113 9.39 9.07 5.79
C VAL A 113 8.59 8.37 4.69
N PHE A 114 9.25 7.86 3.65
CA PHE A 114 8.56 7.13 2.59
C PHE A 114 7.85 5.87 3.10
N ALA A 115 8.47 5.10 4.00
CA ALA A 115 7.84 3.93 4.61
C ALA A 115 6.62 4.31 5.46
N MET A 116 6.70 5.41 6.21
CA MET A 116 5.59 5.89 7.04
C MET A 116 4.40 6.38 6.18
N LEU A 117 4.69 6.89 4.99
CA LEU A 117 3.70 7.35 4.01
C LEU A 117 3.22 6.24 3.06
N ASN A 118 3.68 5.01 3.27
CA ASN A 118 3.42 3.86 2.40
C ASN A 118 3.84 4.07 0.94
N LEU A 119 4.88 4.89 0.72
CA LEU A 119 5.47 5.19 -0.58
C LEU A 119 6.56 4.17 -0.92
N THR A 120 6.13 2.98 -1.35
CA THR A 120 7.00 1.88 -1.76
C THR A 120 8.06 2.29 -2.81
N PRO A 121 7.73 3.08 -3.86
CA PRO A 121 8.72 3.47 -4.86
C PRO A 121 9.82 4.38 -4.27
N GLY A 122 9.44 5.36 -3.45
CA GLY A 122 10.39 6.26 -2.78
C GLY A 122 11.29 5.53 -1.78
N LYS A 123 10.74 4.54 -1.08
CA LYS A 123 11.50 3.66 -0.18
C LYS A 123 12.57 2.88 -0.94
N GLN A 124 12.21 2.25 -2.06
CA GLN A 124 13.16 1.48 -2.89
C GLN A 124 14.30 2.35 -3.40
N LEU A 125 14.00 3.57 -3.88
CA LEU A 125 15.03 4.53 -4.29
C LEU A 125 16.00 4.87 -3.16
N CYS A 126 15.50 5.04 -1.93
CA CYS A 126 16.37 5.28 -0.77
C CYS A 126 17.23 4.07 -0.39
N GLU A 127 16.70 2.85 -0.51
CA GLU A 127 17.48 1.63 -0.27
C GLU A 127 18.58 1.44 -1.31
N GLU A 128 18.28 1.74 -2.57
CA GLU A 128 19.24 1.70 -3.67
C GLU A 128 20.31 2.77 -3.49
N LEU A 129 19.92 3.98 -3.07
CA LEU A 129 20.85 5.04 -2.67
C LEU A 129 21.78 4.57 -1.54
N GLU A 130 21.27 4.01 -0.45
CA GLU A 130 22.09 3.45 0.63
C GLU A 130 23.08 2.38 0.13
N HIS A 131 22.68 1.59 -0.87
CA HIS A 131 23.54 0.59 -1.49
C HIS A 131 24.67 1.23 -2.31
N HIS A 132 24.37 2.23 -3.14
CA HIS A 132 25.36 2.97 -3.92
C HIS A 132 26.35 3.73 -3.03
N ILE A 133 25.90 4.23 -1.88
CA ILE A 133 26.75 4.86 -0.87
C ILE A 133 27.77 3.87 -0.32
N LYS A 134 27.33 2.65 0.03
CA LYS A 134 28.22 1.58 0.48
C LYS A 134 29.19 1.12 -0.61
N ALA A 135 28.77 1.18 -1.86
CA ALA A 135 29.60 0.88 -3.02
C ALA A 135 30.56 2.03 -3.40
N CYS A 136 30.46 3.20 -2.76
CA CYS A 136 31.18 4.43 -3.10
C CYS A 136 31.01 4.84 -4.58
N ASP A 137 29.80 4.65 -5.12
CA ASP A 137 29.51 4.92 -6.53
C ASP A 137 28.90 6.32 -6.72
N ASP A 138 29.77 7.33 -6.79
CA ASP A 138 29.38 8.75 -6.91
C ASP A 138 28.41 9.01 -8.08
N SER A 139 28.58 8.31 -9.21
CA SER A 139 27.76 8.53 -10.40
C SER A 139 26.33 8.04 -10.18
N ASN A 140 26.18 6.83 -9.62
CA ASN A 140 24.87 6.29 -9.29
C ASN A 140 24.21 7.04 -8.14
N ILE A 141 24.96 7.45 -7.10
CA ILE A 141 24.43 8.29 -6.01
C ILE A 141 23.76 9.55 -6.55
N THR A 142 24.42 10.24 -7.49
CA THR A 142 23.89 11.49 -8.05
C THR A 142 22.65 11.25 -8.92
N ASN A 143 22.65 10.16 -9.71
CA ASN A 143 21.50 9.75 -10.51
C ASN A 143 20.30 9.37 -9.62
N THR A 144 20.49 8.47 -8.66
CA THR A 144 19.43 8.04 -7.73
C THR A 144 18.90 9.22 -6.90
N THR A 145 19.76 10.15 -6.49
CA THR A 145 19.32 11.39 -5.81
C THR A 145 18.43 12.25 -6.71
N SER A 146 18.73 12.30 -8.02
CA SER A 146 17.90 12.99 -9.01
C SER A 146 16.56 12.29 -9.24
N ASP A 147 16.54 10.95 -9.28
CA ASP A 147 15.31 10.17 -9.37
C ASP A 147 14.40 10.37 -8.14
N ILE A 148 14.99 10.43 -6.93
CA ILE A 148 14.25 10.75 -5.70
C ILE A 148 13.64 12.14 -5.78
N ASP A 149 14.40 13.16 -6.22
CA ASP A 149 13.88 14.53 -6.36
C ASP A 149 12.73 14.62 -7.37
N ALA A 150 12.86 13.95 -8.53
CA ALA A 150 11.82 13.91 -9.54
C ALA A 150 10.55 13.22 -9.01
N TYR A 151 10.71 12.10 -8.30
CA TYR A 151 9.61 11.37 -7.68
C TYR A 151 8.87 12.22 -6.63
N VAL A 152 9.62 12.90 -5.76
CA VAL A 152 9.06 13.84 -4.76
C VAL A 152 8.31 14.99 -5.44
N ASN A 153 8.88 15.59 -6.48
CA ASN A 153 8.22 16.66 -7.23
C ASN A 153 6.93 16.20 -7.91
N GLN A 154 6.87 14.94 -8.38
CA GLN A 154 5.66 14.35 -8.93
C GLN A 154 4.59 14.15 -7.85
N LEU A 155 4.99 13.61 -6.68
CA LEU A 155 4.09 13.43 -5.54
C LEU A 155 3.53 14.75 -5.00
N LEU A 156 4.37 15.79 -4.93
CA LEU A 156 3.94 17.13 -4.52
C LEU A 156 2.92 17.73 -5.50
N GLN A 157 3.09 17.50 -6.81
CA GLN A 157 2.13 17.93 -7.82
C GLN A 157 0.80 17.19 -7.72
N GLN A 158 0.85 15.87 -7.54
CA GLN A 158 -0.37 15.05 -7.34
C GLN A 158 -1.09 15.41 -6.04
N GLY A 159 -0.34 15.77 -4.99
CA GLY A 159 -0.89 16.17 -3.70
C GLY A 159 -1.53 17.56 -3.66
N ASN A 160 -1.33 18.37 -4.70
CA ASN A 160 -1.79 19.75 -4.79
C ASN A 160 -2.95 19.93 -5.81
N GLN A 161 -3.53 18.83 -6.32
CA GLN A 161 -4.73 18.80 -7.18
C GLN A 161 -5.97 18.36 -6.39
#